data_AF-A0A7S0IPW5-F1
#
_entry.id   AF-A0A7S0IPW5-F1
#
_cell.length_a   1.000
_cell.length_b   1.000
_cell.length_c   1.000
_cell.angle_alpha   90.00
_cell.angle_beta   90.00
_cell.angle_gamma   90.00
#
_symmetry.space_group_name_H-M   'P 1'
#
loop_
_entity.id
_entity.type
_entity.pdbx_description
1 polymer ?
#
loop_
_entity_poly.entity_id
_entity_poly.type
_entity_poly.pdbx_seq_one_letter_code
_entity_poly.pdbx_strand_id
1 'polypeptide(L)'
;LDIDLIVSNLTVYIPHNFIRNGKTADASGLLYQGKFGQVNLKDDTTCDFLYRFVVKGTEESAPRFSSKYDFLFYDLDYGEAGRMTETVKICEFDAQRKSLVQPLFSTVEDACKDRDQPPPCLDTTIEFETSVEPPRGNCTTASATERGFGRDNAEAPEQILRPVADMDDFEKAAARKYFNVTFAGGATEFRVTFGLTAAASEGSSGRNFQYSVFGRAESITLFEPCPPPPSAPPPPPPPYCDAC
;
A
#
# COMPACT_ATOMS: atom_id res chain seq x y z
N LEU A 1 2.22 17.54 -8.43
CA LEU A 1 1.46 17.46 -7.17
C LEU A 1 2.20 16.48 -6.30
N ASP A 2 2.72 16.97 -5.18
CA ASP A 2 3.28 16.09 -4.17
C ASP A 2 2.12 15.52 -3.32
N ILE A 3 2.20 14.24 -2.98
CA ILE A 3 1.13 13.51 -2.30
C ILE A 3 1.72 12.87 -1.05
N ASP A 4 1.00 12.99 0.07
CA ASP A 4 1.28 12.24 1.29
C ASP A 4 0.27 11.09 1.45
N LEU A 5 0.63 10.09 2.25
CA LEU A 5 -0.24 8.98 2.64
C LEU A 5 -0.55 9.10 4.14
N ILE A 6 -1.83 9.26 4.48
CA ILE A 6 -2.31 9.20 5.86
C ILE A 6 -2.83 7.79 6.13
N VAL A 7 -2.41 7.22 7.26
CA VAL A 7 -2.85 5.91 7.74
C VAL A 7 -3.50 6.07 9.09
N SER A 8 -4.79 5.72 9.17
CA SER A 8 -5.60 5.88 10.38
C SER A 8 -6.18 4.53 10.80
N ASN A 9 -6.03 4.15 12.07
CA ASN A 9 -6.73 2.98 12.60
C ASN A 9 -8.23 3.28 12.74
N LEU A 10 -9.06 2.32 12.35
CA LEU A 10 -10.52 2.38 12.44
C LEU A 10 -11.06 1.57 13.62
N THR A 11 -10.27 0.62 14.11
CA THR A 11 -10.56 -0.18 15.31
C THR A 11 -9.51 0.06 16.38
N VAL A 12 -9.68 -0.57 17.55
CA VAL A 12 -8.70 -0.51 18.63
C VAL A 12 -7.37 -1.08 18.13
N TYR A 13 -6.33 -0.26 18.15
CA TYR A 13 -4.99 -0.67 17.78
C TYR A 13 -4.18 -0.98 19.04
N ILE A 14 -3.68 -2.22 19.14
CA ILE A 14 -2.83 -2.66 20.24
C ILE A 14 -1.43 -2.93 19.68
N PRO A 15 -0.48 -1.98 19.83
CA PRO A 15 0.85 -2.14 19.27
C PRO A 15 1.71 -3.08 20.13
N HIS A 16 2.50 -3.95 19.49
CA HIS A 16 3.55 -4.71 20.19
C HIS A 16 4.77 -3.82 20.51
N ASN A 17 5.19 -2.98 19.56
CA ASN A 17 6.30 -2.03 19.72
C ASN A 17 6.01 -0.73 18.96
N PHE A 18 5.32 0.20 19.61
CA PHE A 18 4.83 1.43 18.95
C PHE A 18 5.96 2.34 18.44
N ILE A 19 7.16 2.27 19.03
CA ILE A 19 8.31 3.09 18.63
C ILE A 19 8.79 2.72 17.21
N ARG A 20 8.48 1.49 16.76
CA ARG A 20 8.81 0.98 15.42
C ARG A 20 7.74 1.27 14.37
N ASN A 21 6.63 1.91 14.71
CA ASN A 21 5.63 2.28 13.70
C ASN A 21 6.18 3.35 12.77
N GLY A 22 6.04 3.14 11.46
CA GLY A 22 6.58 4.03 10.43
C GLY A 22 8.11 4.16 10.42
N LYS A 23 8.83 3.24 11.07
CA LYS A 23 10.30 3.22 11.09
C LYS A 23 10.80 1.85 10.68
N THR A 24 11.88 1.84 9.90
CA THR A 24 12.62 0.61 9.57
C THR A 24 13.84 0.54 10.48
N ALA A 25 14.23 -0.67 10.87
CA ALA A 25 15.49 -0.94 11.57
C ALA A 25 16.51 -1.46 10.55
N ASP A 26 17.76 -1.01 10.63
CA ASP A 26 18.84 -1.64 9.87
C ASP A 26 19.32 -2.94 10.55
N ALA A 27 20.27 -3.64 9.94
CA ALA A 27 20.89 -4.84 10.50
C ALA A 27 21.54 -4.63 11.88
N SER A 28 21.86 -3.39 12.27
CA SER A 28 22.37 -3.03 13.61
C SER A 28 21.26 -2.76 14.64
N GLY A 29 20.00 -2.71 14.19
CA GLY A 29 18.83 -2.39 14.99
C GLY A 29 18.56 -0.88 15.13
N LEU A 30 19.31 -0.03 14.42
CA LEU A 30 19.11 1.42 14.45
C LEU A 30 17.84 1.77 13.67
N LEU A 31 16.94 2.53 14.31
CA LEU A 31 15.69 2.96 13.69
C LEU A 31 15.90 4.23 12.87
N TYR A 32 15.53 4.19 11.58
CA TYR A 32 15.51 5.36 10.70
C TYR A 32 14.12 5.54 10.08
N GLN A 33 13.86 6.75 9.56
CA GLN A 33 12.68 6.94 8.70
C GLN A 33 12.88 6.07 7.47
N GLY A 34 12.13 4.98 7.41
CA GLY A 34 12.29 3.93 6.43
C GLY A 34 11.76 4.30 5.06
N LYS A 35 12.15 3.53 4.06
CA LYS A 35 11.47 3.51 2.75
C LYS A 35 10.10 2.82 2.80
N PHE A 36 9.78 2.19 3.94
CA PHE A 36 8.53 1.49 4.18
C PHE A 36 7.67 2.24 5.19
N GLY A 37 6.36 2.10 5.03
CA GLY A 37 5.45 2.18 6.15
C GLY A 37 5.50 0.88 6.96
N GLN A 38 5.31 0.99 8.27
CA GLN A 38 5.33 -0.17 9.17
C GLN A 38 4.23 -0.07 10.22
N VAL A 39 3.47 -1.16 10.39
CA VAL A 39 2.49 -1.36 11.47
C VAL A 39 2.98 -2.51 12.36
N ASN A 40 3.12 -2.27 13.67
CA ASN A 40 3.54 -3.29 14.62
C ASN A 40 2.34 -3.74 15.44
N LEU A 41 1.82 -4.93 15.17
CA LEU A 41 0.61 -5.45 15.78
C LEU A 41 0.93 -6.46 16.88
N LYS A 42 0.20 -6.40 18.00
CA LYS A 42 0.25 -7.42 19.04
C LYS A 42 -0.37 -8.73 18.54
N ASP A 43 0.14 -9.85 19.02
CA ASP A 43 -0.47 -11.16 18.77
C ASP A 43 -1.91 -11.25 19.29
N ASP A 44 -2.70 -12.15 18.69
CA ASP A 44 -4.13 -12.34 18.97
C ASP A 44 -4.96 -11.05 18.77
N THR A 45 -4.58 -10.24 17.78
CA THR A 45 -5.33 -9.03 17.45
C THR A 45 -5.53 -8.86 15.96
N THR A 46 -6.57 -8.10 15.63
CA THR A 46 -6.83 -7.60 14.30
C THR A 46 -7.02 -6.09 14.38
N CYS A 47 -6.59 -5.37 13.36
CA CYS A 47 -6.79 -3.92 13.31
C CYS A 47 -7.10 -3.47 11.88
N ASP A 48 -8.18 -2.71 11.75
CA ASP A 48 -8.58 -2.09 10.49
C ASP A 48 -7.89 -0.74 10.36
N PHE A 49 -7.34 -0.47 9.18
CA PHE A 49 -6.72 0.79 8.82
C PHE A 49 -7.35 1.37 7.56
N LEU A 50 -7.56 2.68 7.57
CA LEU A 50 -7.87 3.47 6.38
C LEU A 50 -6.57 4.09 5.86
N TYR A 51 -6.25 3.80 4.60
CA TYR A 51 -5.18 4.42 3.85
C TYR A 51 -5.78 5.48 2.95
N ARG A 52 -5.29 6.71 3.04
CA ARG A 52 -5.82 7.85 2.29
C ARG A 52 -4.70 8.70 1.71
N PHE A 53 -4.71 8.89 0.40
CA PHE A 53 -3.81 9.80 -0.28
C PHE A 53 -4.32 11.25 -0.12
N VAL A 54 -3.43 12.16 0.28
CA VAL A 54 -3.75 13.57 0.52
C VAL A 54 -2.76 14.49 -0.18
N VAL A 55 -3.17 15.73 -0.44
CA VAL A 55 -2.26 16.77 -0.92
C VAL A 55 -1.19 17.01 0.14
N LYS A 56 0.09 17.04 -0.27
CA LYS A 56 1.22 17.14 0.66
C LYS A 56 1.07 18.29 1.66
N GLY A 57 1.33 17.98 2.93
CA GLY A 57 1.26 18.93 4.03
C GLY A 57 -0.17 19.36 4.41
N THR A 58 -1.20 18.68 3.91
CA THR A 58 -2.61 18.97 4.19
C THR A 58 -3.38 17.71 4.57
N GLU A 59 -4.62 17.87 5.03
CA GLU A 59 -5.57 16.76 5.16
C GLU A 59 -6.55 16.69 3.99
N GLU A 60 -6.38 17.51 2.95
CA GLU A 60 -7.24 17.49 1.77
C GLU A 60 -6.97 16.23 0.95
N SER A 61 -8.02 15.51 0.56
CA SER A 61 -7.87 14.31 -0.28
C SER A 61 -7.16 14.65 -1.58
N ALA A 62 -6.21 13.80 -1.97
CA ALA A 62 -5.50 13.97 -3.24
C ALA A 62 -6.50 13.90 -4.42
N PRO A 63 -6.23 14.61 -5.53
CA PRO A 63 -6.91 14.37 -6.78
C PRO A 63 -6.84 12.90 -7.18
N ARG A 64 -7.85 12.46 -7.91
CA ARG A 64 -7.90 11.08 -8.42
C ARG A 64 -6.70 10.79 -9.31
N PHE A 65 -6.07 9.65 -9.09
CA PHE A 65 -5.03 9.15 -9.98
C PHE A 65 -5.62 8.82 -11.34
N SER A 66 -5.02 9.32 -12.42
CA SER A 66 -5.40 8.99 -13.79
C SER A 66 -4.87 7.61 -14.22
N SER A 67 -3.78 7.14 -13.59
CA SER A 67 -3.13 5.87 -13.85
C SER A 67 -3.34 4.87 -12.72
N LYS A 68 -3.05 3.60 -13.01
CA LYS A 68 -2.92 2.56 -11.98
C LYS A 68 -1.74 2.88 -11.05
N TYR A 69 -1.80 2.37 -9.83
CA TYR A 69 -0.69 2.38 -8.89
C TYR A 69 -0.64 1.05 -8.14
N ASP A 70 0.54 0.72 -7.64
CA ASP A 70 0.85 -0.52 -6.93
C ASP A 70 1.00 -0.24 -5.43
N PHE A 71 0.42 -1.10 -4.62
CA PHE A 71 0.60 -1.10 -3.18
C PHE A 71 1.15 -2.45 -2.76
N LEU A 72 2.36 -2.43 -2.23
CA LEU A 72 3.11 -3.64 -1.92
C LEU A 72 3.09 -3.89 -0.43
N PHE A 73 2.85 -5.13 -0.07
CA PHE A 73 2.99 -5.66 1.28
C PHE A 73 4.16 -6.63 1.28
N TYR A 74 4.97 -6.54 2.33
CA TYR A 74 6.21 -7.28 2.47
C TYR A 74 6.18 -8.04 3.80
N ASP A 75 7.08 -9.01 3.90
CA ASP A 75 7.35 -9.72 5.14
C ASP A 75 6.12 -10.44 5.68
N LEU A 76 5.23 -10.94 4.80
CA LEU A 76 4.03 -11.67 5.21
C LEU A 76 4.41 -13.10 5.59
N ASP A 77 4.57 -13.35 6.89
CA ASP A 77 5.08 -14.61 7.40
C ASP A 77 4.37 -15.13 8.65
N TYR A 78 4.81 -16.30 9.12
CA TYR A 78 4.40 -16.81 10.41
C TYR A 78 5.62 -17.10 11.30
N GLY A 79 5.38 -17.22 12.60
CA GLY A 79 6.40 -17.51 13.59
C GLY A 79 6.84 -18.97 13.70
N GLU A 80 7.48 -19.31 14.80
CA GLU A 80 7.92 -20.69 14.98
C GLU A 80 6.72 -21.64 15.13
N ALA A 81 6.75 -22.79 14.43
CA ALA A 81 5.71 -23.82 14.48
C ALA A 81 4.31 -23.35 14.03
N GLY A 82 4.22 -22.46 13.03
CA GLY A 82 2.93 -22.04 12.45
C GLY A 82 2.13 -21.07 13.32
N ARG A 83 2.74 -20.50 14.35
CA ARG A 83 2.11 -19.55 15.29
C ARG A 83 2.24 -18.12 14.79
N MET A 84 1.42 -17.19 15.29
CA MET A 84 1.49 -15.78 14.86
C MET A 84 1.44 -15.65 13.33
N THR A 85 0.50 -16.33 12.71
CA THR A 85 0.27 -16.26 11.27
C THR A 85 -0.26 -14.88 10.94
N GLU A 86 0.44 -14.22 10.03
CA GLU A 86 0.06 -12.91 9.54
C GLU A 86 -0.95 -13.02 8.41
N THR A 87 -1.89 -12.08 8.44
CA THR A 87 -2.92 -11.93 7.42
C THR A 87 -3.09 -10.47 7.05
N VAL A 88 -3.30 -10.23 5.76
CA VAL A 88 -3.65 -8.91 5.23
C VAL A 88 -4.93 -9.08 4.43
N LYS A 89 -6.01 -8.48 4.91
CA LYS A 89 -7.29 -8.47 4.19
C LYS A 89 -7.57 -7.10 3.60
N ILE A 90 -7.90 -7.07 2.33
CA ILE A 90 -8.27 -5.87 1.59
C ILE A 90 -9.64 -6.09 1.01
N CYS A 91 -10.57 -5.21 1.35
CA CYS A 91 -11.92 -5.24 0.80
C CYS A 91 -12.08 -4.19 -0.28
N GLU A 92 -12.97 -4.47 -1.23
CA GLU A 92 -13.50 -3.47 -2.13
C GLU A 92 -13.96 -2.25 -1.32
N PHE A 93 -13.42 -1.10 -1.66
CA PHE A 93 -13.86 0.14 -1.03
C PHE A 93 -15.08 0.65 -1.79
N ASP A 94 -16.28 0.39 -1.26
CA ASP A 94 -17.48 1.09 -1.71
C ASP A 94 -18.38 1.48 -0.54
N ALA A 95 -18.58 2.79 -0.34
CA ALA A 95 -19.78 3.28 0.30
C ALA A 95 -20.61 4.21 -0.62
N GLN A 96 -20.07 4.65 -1.77
CA GLN A 96 -20.72 5.62 -2.67
C GLN A 96 -20.30 5.55 -4.15
N ARG A 97 -19.28 4.78 -4.51
CA ARG A 97 -18.73 4.73 -5.88
C ARG A 97 -18.38 3.28 -6.21
N LYS A 98 -19.23 2.68 -7.04
CA LYS A 98 -19.01 1.41 -7.75
C LYS A 98 -17.69 1.49 -8.54
N SER A 99 -16.56 1.31 -7.89
CA SER A 99 -15.31 1.01 -8.57
C SER A 99 -15.52 -0.34 -9.23
N LEU A 100 -15.82 -0.34 -10.53
CA LEU A 100 -16.12 -1.55 -11.31
C LEU A 100 -14.88 -2.43 -11.53
N VAL A 101 -13.73 -2.06 -10.98
CA VAL A 101 -12.47 -2.77 -11.17
C VAL A 101 -11.95 -3.19 -9.81
N GLN A 102 -11.96 -4.51 -9.60
CA GLN A 102 -11.33 -5.14 -8.45
C GLN A 102 -9.84 -4.86 -8.47
N PRO A 103 -9.20 -4.62 -7.32
CA PRO A 103 -7.75 -4.58 -7.25
C PRO A 103 -7.17 -5.91 -7.74
N LEU A 104 -6.08 -5.83 -8.51
CA LEU A 104 -5.37 -7.02 -8.99
C LEU A 104 -4.29 -7.39 -7.99
N PHE A 105 -4.33 -8.63 -7.49
CA PHE A 105 -3.30 -9.18 -6.62
C PHE A 105 -2.26 -9.92 -7.46
N SER A 106 -0.98 -9.69 -7.19
CA SER A 106 0.13 -10.34 -7.88
C SER A 106 1.26 -10.64 -6.91
N THR A 107 2.03 -11.68 -7.20
CA THR A 107 3.16 -12.15 -6.39
C THR A 107 4.47 -12.11 -7.19
N VAL A 108 5.57 -12.53 -6.58
CA VAL A 108 6.84 -12.75 -7.29
C VAL A 108 6.69 -13.75 -8.43
N GLU A 109 5.86 -14.79 -8.26
CA GLU A 109 5.63 -15.81 -9.26
C GLU A 109 4.97 -15.22 -10.51
N ASP A 110 3.95 -14.37 -10.32
CA ASP A 110 3.24 -13.68 -11.40
C ASP A 110 4.14 -12.66 -12.09
N ALA A 111 4.89 -11.88 -11.31
CA ALA A 111 5.82 -10.88 -11.84
C ALA A 111 6.95 -11.48 -12.69
N CYS A 112 7.37 -12.72 -12.39
CA CYS A 112 8.33 -13.45 -13.22
C CYS A 112 7.72 -13.84 -14.57
N LYS A 113 6.48 -14.36 -14.57
CA LYS A 113 5.76 -14.79 -15.78
C LYS A 113 5.48 -13.62 -16.71
N ASP A 114 5.05 -12.48 -16.18
CA ASP A 114 4.69 -11.30 -16.97
C ASP A 114 5.88 -10.63 -17.67
N ARG A 115 7.10 -10.80 -17.15
CA ARG A 115 8.31 -10.13 -17.65
C ARG A 115 9.20 -11.01 -18.52
N ASP A 116 8.74 -12.22 -18.90
CA ASP A 116 9.55 -13.21 -19.63
C ASP A 116 10.94 -13.42 -18.98
N GLN A 117 11.00 -13.45 -17.65
CA GLN A 117 12.28 -13.60 -16.95
C GLN A 117 12.88 -15.00 -17.18
N PRO A 118 14.21 -15.12 -17.31
CA PRO A 118 14.84 -16.41 -17.45
C PRO A 118 14.60 -17.25 -16.18
N PRO A 119 14.31 -18.56 -16.31
CA PRO A 119 14.15 -19.44 -15.17
C PRO A 119 15.45 -19.57 -14.34
N PRO A 120 15.35 -19.93 -13.05
CA PRO A 120 14.13 -20.32 -12.34
C PRO A 120 13.30 -19.12 -11.84
N CYS A 121 11.98 -19.20 -12.03
CA CYS A 121 11.04 -18.35 -11.31
C CYS A 121 10.99 -18.76 -9.83
N LEU A 122 10.52 -17.85 -8.99
CA LEU A 122 10.38 -18.08 -7.56
C LEU A 122 8.91 -18.31 -7.20
N ASP A 123 8.65 -19.35 -6.39
CA ASP A 123 7.30 -19.65 -5.90
C ASP A 123 6.95 -18.72 -4.72
N THR A 124 5.74 -18.17 -4.74
CA THR A 124 5.19 -17.39 -3.63
C THR A 124 4.86 -18.27 -2.42
N THR A 125 4.86 -17.67 -1.23
CA THR A 125 4.45 -18.31 0.03
C THR A 125 3.23 -17.62 0.64
N ILE A 126 2.37 -17.12 -0.23
CA ILE A 126 1.17 -16.37 0.13
C ILE A 126 -0.02 -17.07 -0.50
N GLU A 127 -0.98 -17.41 0.34
CA GLU A 127 -2.28 -17.91 -0.09
C GLU A 127 -3.29 -16.77 -0.12
N PHE A 128 -4.09 -16.71 -1.18
CA PHE A 128 -5.19 -15.76 -1.31
C PHE A 128 -6.53 -16.47 -1.19
N GLU A 129 -7.38 -15.93 -0.32
CA GLU A 129 -8.79 -16.34 -0.20
C GLU A 129 -9.68 -15.13 -0.49
N THR A 130 -10.67 -15.30 -1.37
CA THR A 130 -11.67 -14.27 -1.66
C THR A 130 -12.99 -14.61 -0.97
N SER A 131 -13.54 -13.64 -0.24
CA SER A 131 -14.83 -13.73 0.46
C SER A 131 -15.73 -12.54 0.12
N VAL A 132 -17.02 -12.63 0.44
CA VAL A 132 -17.96 -11.49 0.35
C VAL A 132 -18.36 -11.11 1.77
N GLU A 133 -18.04 -9.89 2.19
CA GLU A 133 -18.32 -9.39 3.54
C GLU A 133 -19.21 -8.15 3.47
N PRO A 134 -20.52 -8.24 3.72
CA PRO A 134 -21.37 -7.05 3.80
C PRO A 134 -20.98 -6.14 4.98
N PRO A 135 -21.00 -4.80 4.83
CA PRO A 135 -21.29 -4.02 3.61
C PRO A 135 -20.05 -3.76 2.73
N ARG A 136 -18.90 -4.37 3.04
CA ARG A 136 -17.58 -4.14 2.41
C ARG A 136 -17.42 -4.79 1.02
N GLY A 137 -18.37 -5.62 0.55
CA GLY A 137 -18.30 -6.21 -0.79
C GLY A 137 -17.30 -7.37 -0.86
N ASN A 138 -16.60 -7.53 -1.99
CA ASN A 138 -15.59 -8.59 -2.12
C ASN A 138 -14.34 -8.22 -1.32
N CYS A 139 -13.82 -9.17 -0.56
CA CYS A 139 -12.57 -9.03 0.17
C CYS A 139 -11.60 -10.13 -0.26
N THR A 140 -10.32 -9.79 -0.33
CA THR A 140 -9.24 -10.74 -0.57
C THR A 140 -8.33 -10.73 0.65
N THR A 141 -8.12 -11.90 1.23
CA THR A 141 -7.23 -12.13 2.37
C THR A 141 -5.98 -12.83 1.87
N ALA A 142 -4.83 -12.19 2.04
CA ALA A 142 -3.52 -12.79 1.88
C ALA A 142 -3.09 -13.38 3.23
N SER A 143 -2.66 -14.65 3.23
CA SER A 143 -2.21 -15.36 4.42
C SER A 143 -0.80 -15.91 4.23
N ALA A 144 0.03 -15.79 5.25
CA ALA A 144 1.37 -16.36 5.27
C ALA A 144 1.36 -17.89 5.30
N THR A 145 2.18 -18.53 4.43
CA THR A 145 2.42 -19.98 4.46
C THR A 145 3.88 -20.36 4.65
N GLU A 146 4.75 -19.38 4.90
CA GLU A 146 6.16 -19.60 5.22
C GLU A 146 6.55 -18.96 6.56
N ARG A 147 7.50 -19.62 7.22
CA ARG A 147 8.10 -19.14 8.47
C ARG A 147 9.01 -17.94 8.18
N GLY A 148 8.81 -16.88 8.93
CA GLY A 148 9.71 -15.73 8.98
C GLY A 148 10.93 -15.94 9.86
N PHE A 149 12.04 -15.36 9.46
CA PHE A 149 13.23 -15.20 10.27
C PHE A 149 13.62 -13.73 10.23
N GLY A 150 13.49 -12.93 11.30
CA GLY A 150 13.67 -11.47 11.25
C GLY A 150 14.95 -10.85 10.63
N ARG A 151 15.86 -11.68 10.12
CA ARG A 151 16.90 -11.41 9.13
C ARG A 151 16.46 -11.52 7.66
N ASP A 152 15.18 -11.71 7.33
CA ASP A 152 14.64 -11.93 5.97
C ASP A 152 13.64 -10.82 5.57
N ASN A 153 13.65 -9.72 6.31
CA ASN A 153 12.86 -8.53 6.05
C ASN A 153 13.53 -7.71 4.95
N ALA A 154 12.76 -7.25 3.96
CA ALA A 154 13.28 -6.30 2.99
C ALA A 154 13.73 -5.00 3.71
N GLU A 155 14.91 -4.51 3.34
CA GLU A 155 15.47 -3.24 3.80
C GLU A 155 15.06 -2.07 2.88
N ALA A 156 14.69 -2.39 1.63
CA ALA A 156 14.21 -1.43 0.65
C ALA A 156 13.27 -2.07 -0.39
N PRO A 157 12.22 -1.37 -0.88
CA PRO A 157 11.31 -1.88 -1.92
C PRO A 157 12.03 -2.42 -3.16
N GLU A 158 13.14 -1.79 -3.56
CA GLU A 158 13.87 -2.13 -4.78
C GLU A 158 14.65 -3.47 -4.69
N GLN A 159 14.74 -4.09 -3.51
CA GLN A 159 15.36 -5.41 -3.32
C GLN A 159 14.55 -6.52 -3.98
N ILE A 160 13.22 -6.45 -3.90
CA ILE A 160 12.33 -7.52 -4.37
C ILE A 160 11.69 -7.24 -5.73
N LEU A 161 11.95 -6.06 -6.34
CA LEU A 161 11.38 -5.65 -7.63
C LEU A 161 12.30 -5.86 -8.83
N ARG A 162 13.51 -6.33 -8.59
CA ARG A 162 14.51 -6.67 -9.61
C ARG A 162 14.25 -8.05 -10.22
N PRO A 163 14.87 -8.40 -11.36
CA PRO A 163 14.79 -9.76 -11.88
C PRO A 163 15.27 -10.80 -10.87
N VAL A 164 14.61 -11.96 -10.79
CA VAL A 164 14.96 -13.02 -9.81
C VAL A 164 16.38 -13.56 -10.03
N ALA A 165 16.86 -13.56 -11.28
CA ALA A 165 18.23 -13.93 -11.60
C ALA A 165 19.29 -13.01 -10.97
N ASP A 166 18.92 -11.76 -10.66
CA ASP A 166 19.79 -10.74 -10.06
C ASP A 166 19.65 -10.64 -8.54
N MET A 167 18.72 -11.41 -7.95
CA MET A 167 18.52 -11.46 -6.50
C MET A 167 19.53 -12.41 -5.85
N ASP A 168 20.09 -12.00 -4.70
CA ASP A 168 20.79 -12.93 -3.82
C ASP A 168 19.81 -13.85 -3.06
N ASP A 169 20.33 -14.80 -2.28
CA ASP A 169 19.49 -15.77 -1.56
C ASP A 169 18.61 -15.12 -0.48
N PHE A 170 19.07 -14.02 0.12
CA PHE A 170 18.31 -13.26 1.10
C PHE A 170 17.17 -12.49 0.41
N GLU A 171 17.45 -11.82 -0.71
CA GLU A 171 16.46 -11.10 -1.50
C GLU A 171 15.39 -12.06 -2.05
N LYS A 172 15.78 -13.27 -2.47
CA LYS A 172 14.83 -14.32 -2.84
C LYS A 172 13.95 -14.74 -1.67
N ALA A 173 14.53 -14.99 -0.49
CA ALA A 173 13.74 -15.35 0.69
C ALA A 173 12.71 -14.26 1.04
N ALA A 174 13.11 -12.98 1.01
CA ALA A 174 12.21 -11.85 1.21
C ALA A 174 11.14 -11.76 0.09
N ALA A 175 11.52 -12.02 -1.16
CA ALA A 175 10.64 -11.88 -2.31
C ALA A 175 9.47 -12.90 -2.33
N ARG A 176 9.60 -14.04 -1.66
CA ARG A 176 8.52 -15.04 -1.58
C ARG A 176 7.36 -14.61 -0.70
N LYS A 177 7.65 -13.70 0.23
CA LYS A 177 6.76 -13.22 1.29
C LYS A 177 6.17 -11.84 0.98
N TYR A 178 6.20 -11.41 -0.28
CA TYR A 178 5.54 -10.17 -0.72
C TYR A 178 4.38 -10.45 -1.65
N PHE A 179 3.41 -9.54 -1.62
CA PHE A 179 2.42 -9.41 -2.69
C PHE A 179 2.16 -7.96 -3.02
N ASN A 180 1.74 -7.73 -4.26
CA ASN A 180 1.37 -6.44 -4.79
C ASN A 180 -0.14 -6.38 -5.03
N VAL A 181 -0.70 -5.21 -4.80
CA VAL A 181 -2.09 -4.85 -5.06
C VAL A 181 -2.11 -3.69 -6.04
N THR A 182 -2.45 -3.97 -7.29
CA THR A 182 -2.58 -2.94 -8.31
C THR A 182 -3.99 -2.36 -8.26
N PHE A 183 -4.09 -1.09 -7.89
CA PHE A 183 -5.33 -0.33 -7.92
C PHE A 183 -5.57 0.29 -9.29
N ALA A 184 -6.82 0.30 -9.73
CA ALA A 184 -7.24 1.06 -10.90
C ALA A 184 -7.09 2.57 -10.66
N GLY A 185 -6.95 3.34 -11.74
CA GLY A 185 -7.02 4.80 -11.68
C GLY A 185 -8.33 5.24 -11.01
N GLY A 186 -8.23 6.26 -10.15
CA GLY A 186 -9.36 6.86 -9.44
C GLY A 186 -9.47 6.52 -7.95
N ALA A 187 -8.83 5.44 -7.48
CA ALA A 187 -8.84 5.06 -6.07
C ALA A 187 -7.89 5.95 -5.25
N THR A 188 -8.41 6.74 -4.32
CA THR A 188 -7.61 7.63 -3.43
C THR A 188 -7.65 7.20 -1.96
N GLU A 189 -8.42 6.17 -1.67
CA GLU A 189 -8.55 5.58 -0.34
C GLU A 189 -8.89 4.10 -0.44
N PHE A 190 -8.44 3.33 0.54
CA PHE A 190 -8.78 1.91 0.67
C PHE A 190 -8.59 1.45 2.12
N ARG A 191 -9.21 0.32 2.46
CA ARG A 191 -9.14 -0.26 3.81
C ARG A 191 -8.30 -1.53 3.78
N VAL A 192 -7.48 -1.67 4.81
CA VAL A 192 -6.67 -2.86 5.04
C VAL A 192 -6.91 -3.32 6.46
N THR A 193 -7.21 -4.60 6.64
CA THR A 193 -7.23 -5.25 7.94
C THR A 193 -5.95 -6.07 8.08
N PHE A 194 -5.13 -5.72 9.06
CA PHE A 194 -4.04 -6.60 9.49
C PHE A 194 -4.55 -7.52 10.59
N GLY A 195 -4.19 -8.80 10.51
CA GLY A 195 -4.54 -9.79 11.52
C GLY A 195 -3.35 -10.65 11.90
N LEU A 196 -3.23 -10.95 13.19
CA LEU A 196 -2.18 -11.79 13.73
C LEU A 196 -2.77 -12.80 14.72
N THR A 197 -2.55 -14.09 14.47
CA THR A 197 -3.00 -15.14 15.40
C THR A 197 -2.19 -15.12 16.71
N ALA A 198 -2.72 -15.74 17.76
CA ALA A 198 -2.08 -15.79 19.07
C ALA A 198 -0.68 -16.46 19.03
N ALA A 199 0.26 -15.98 19.86
CA ALA A 199 1.45 -16.73 20.18
C ALA A 199 1.11 -17.90 21.14
N ALA A 200 1.95 -18.95 21.19
CA ALA A 200 1.67 -20.07 22.10
C ALA A 200 2.31 -19.97 23.49
N SER A 201 3.17 -18.98 23.74
CA SER A 201 3.73 -18.74 25.06
C SER A 201 3.10 -17.49 25.67
N GLU A 202 2.80 -17.54 26.97
CA GLU A 202 2.36 -16.37 27.72
C GLU A 202 3.47 -15.28 27.67
N GLY A 203 3.12 -14.10 27.16
CA GLY A 203 4.04 -12.99 26.97
C GLY A 203 3.49 -11.92 26.02
N SER A 204 4.15 -10.77 25.95
CA SER A 204 3.86 -9.78 24.91
C SER A 204 4.63 -10.18 23.65
N SER A 205 3.93 -10.74 22.66
CA SER A 205 4.47 -11.02 21.34
C SER A 205 3.83 -10.13 20.28
N GLY A 206 4.37 -10.14 19.07
CA GLY A 206 3.82 -9.40 17.96
C GLY A 206 4.70 -9.47 16.72
N ARG A 207 4.23 -8.81 15.67
CA ARG A 207 4.86 -8.81 14.35
C ARG A 207 4.80 -7.43 13.70
N ASN A 208 5.60 -7.24 12.66
CA ASN A 208 5.62 -6.05 11.85
C ASN A 208 5.04 -6.33 10.45
N PHE A 209 4.09 -5.53 10.03
CA PHE A 209 3.62 -5.51 8.65
C PHE A 209 4.31 -4.36 7.94
N GLN A 210 5.05 -4.68 6.87
CA GLN A 210 5.74 -3.70 6.05
C GLN A 210 4.97 -3.44 4.76
N TYR A 211 4.92 -2.17 4.33
CA TYR A 211 4.30 -1.81 3.07
C TYR A 211 4.98 -0.63 2.40
N SER A 212 4.75 -0.50 1.10
CA SER A 212 5.16 0.65 0.31
C SER A 212 4.18 0.91 -0.82
N VAL A 213 4.08 2.15 -1.26
CA VAL A 213 3.39 2.49 -2.51
C VAL A 213 4.45 2.55 -3.61
N PHE A 214 4.25 1.81 -4.68
CA PHE A 214 5.03 1.97 -5.90
C PHE A 214 4.10 2.43 -7.02
N GLY A 215 4.59 3.29 -7.89
CA GLY A 215 3.81 3.70 -9.03
C GLY A 215 4.68 4.49 -9.97
N ARG A 216 4.43 4.33 -11.26
CA ARG A 216 4.78 5.36 -12.22
C ARG A 216 3.97 6.61 -11.84
N ALA A 217 4.54 7.47 -11.00
CA ALA A 217 4.30 8.90 -11.14
C ALA A 217 5.01 9.41 -12.41
N GLU A 218 4.99 8.65 -13.52
CA GLU A 218 5.45 9.11 -14.81
C GLU A 218 4.31 9.92 -15.41
N SER A 219 4.45 11.25 -15.28
CA SER A 219 3.51 12.28 -15.71
C SER A 219 2.21 12.37 -14.90
N ILE A 220 2.22 13.26 -13.93
CA ILE A 220 1.04 14.07 -13.68
C ILE A 220 0.80 14.83 -14.98
N THR A 221 -0.19 14.43 -15.77
CA THR A 221 -0.76 15.33 -16.76
C THR A 221 -1.33 16.48 -15.96
N LEU A 222 -0.59 17.60 -15.92
CA LEU A 222 -1.19 18.88 -15.61
C LEU A 222 -2.26 19.04 -16.69
N PHE A 223 -3.53 18.89 -16.33
CA PHE A 223 -4.55 19.57 -17.10
C PHE A 223 -4.13 21.03 -17.10
N GLU A 224 -3.80 21.56 -18.27
CA GLU A 224 -3.69 22.99 -18.45
C GLU A 224 -4.95 23.62 -17.82
N PRO A 225 -4.81 24.68 -17.01
CA PRO A 225 -5.98 25.38 -16.52
C PRO A 225 -6.84 25.75 -17.74
N CYS A 226 -8.14 25.49 -17.65
CA CYS A 226 -9.09 25.98 -18.64
C CYS A 226 -8.72 27.43 -18.99
N PRO A 227 -8.63 27.80 -20.28
CA PRO A 227 -8.42 29.19 -20.63
C PRO A 227 -9.46 30.02 -19.88
N PRO A 228 -9.07 31.15 -19.27
CA PRO A 228 -10.04 32.00 -18.60
C PRO A 228 -11.19 32.29 -19.58
N PRO A 229 -12.45 32.35 -19.10
CA PRO A 229 -13.55 32.74 -19.96
C PRO A 229 -13.17 34.02 -20.71
N PRO A 230 -13.52 34.17 -22.00
CA PRO A 230 -13.17 35.36 -22.76
C PRO A 230 -13.57 36.58 -21.95
N SER A 231 -12.60 37.45 -21.68
CA SER A 231 -12.84 38.70 -20.97
C SER A 231 -13.97 39.43 -21.66
N ALA A 232 -14.99 39.84 -20.87
CA ALA A 232 -16.09 40.63 -21.39
C ALA A 232 -15.52 41.82 -22.19
N PRO A 233 -16.11 42.14 -23.36
CA PRO A 233 -15.65 43.28 -24.13
C PRO A 233 -15.68 44.53 -23.23
N PRO A 234 -14.68 45.42 -23.33
CA PRO A 234 -14.66 46.63 -22.53
C PRO A 234 -15.97 47.40 -22.73
N PRO A 235 -16.50 48.03 -21.67
CA PRO A 235 -17.70 48.85 -21.80
C PRO A 235 -17.46 49.90 -22.90
N PRO A 236 -18.48 50.21 -23.71
CA PRO A 236 -18.36 51.25 -24.71
C PRO A 236 -17.92 52.56 -24.05
N PRO A 237 -17.08 53.37 -24.73
CA PRO A 237 -16.68 54.65 -24.19
C PRO A 237 -17.93 55.50 -23.86
N PRO A 238 -17.88 56.31 -22.79
CA PRO A 238 -18.98 57.20 -22.48
C PRO A 238 -19.27 58.10 -23.69
N PRO A 239 -20.55 58.42 -23.97
CA PRO A 239 -20.90 59.32 -25.05
C PRO A 239 -20.17 60.66 -24.85
N TYR A 240 -19.51 61.14 -25.90
CA TYR A 240 -18.89 62.45 -25.91
C TYR A 240 -19.97 63.50 -25.63
N CYS A 241 -19.80 64.26 -24.55
CA CYS A 241 -20.51 65.52 -24.41
C CYS A 241 -19.84 66.51 -25.36
N ASP A 242 -20.50 66.79 -26.48
CA ASP A 242 -20.13 67.94 -27.32
C ASP A 242 -20.24 69.19 -26.45
N ALA A 243 -19.10 69.84 -26.21
CA ALA A 243 -19.07 71.13 -25.55
C ALA A 243 -19.68 72.18 -26.51
N CYS A 244 -20.76 72.82 -26.05
CA CYS A 244 -21.36 74.00 -26.67
C CYS A 244 -20.42 75.20 -26.67
#